data_AF-A0A5N6RF83-F1
#
_entry.id   AF-A0A5N6RF83-F1
#
_cell.length_a   1.000
_cell.length_b   1.000
_cell.length_c   1.000
_cell.angle_alpha   90.00
_cell.angle_beta   90.00
_cell.angle_gamma   90.00
#
_symmetry.space_group_name_H-M   'P 1'
#
loop_
_entity.id
_entity.type
_entity.pdbx_description
1 polymer ?
#
loop_
_entity_poly.entity_id
_entity_poly.type
_entity_poly.pdbx_seq_one_letter_code
_entity_poly.pdbx_strand_id
1 'polypeptide(L)'
;MEVYGFLSPKDFEGIHVDPTWSEFDKLQVAVQVATSKIMAQEKEEKKYKRKEANHSRMMRSSNKRRKLVMATLPMPPPDLPEELKERIKELGGSGTQVELVIQKALYDSDLRPNNNRLSMPFKQIINKQGFLREEERKDLAKRKAMIVPFIEPSGKCDEMTLKQWDMPKKTGKTSSTYVLVTHWNKVVQANRLGLKDVVQVWSLRVGPEKKLCLALVVASRSRGNEGGRDGGEGCSGSKC
;
A
#
# COMPACT_ATOMS: atom_id res chain seq x y z
N MET A 1 16.55 -25.16 -40.85
CA MET A 1 16.14 -23.75 -40.67
C MET A 1 14.67 -23.71 -41.03
N GLU A 2 13.79 -24.06 -40.07
CA GLU A 2 12.34 -24.10 -40.32
C GLU A 2 11.81 -22.67 -40.33
N VAL A 3 11.54 -22.15 -41.52
CA VAL A 3 10.84 -20.88 -41.70
C VAL A 3 9.37 -21.15 -41.40
N TYR A 4 8.98 -21.13 -40.12
CA TYR A 4 7.57 -21.14 -39.76
C TYR A 4 6.93 -19.91 -40.42
N GLY A 5 5.99 -20.16 -41.34
CA GLY A 5 5.30 -19.13 -42.08
C GLY A 5 4.65 -18.12 -41.13
N PHE A 6 4.80 -16.83 -41.45
CA PHE A 6 4.13 -15.72 -40.74
C PHE A 6 2.60 -15.93 -40.66
N LEU A 7 2.05 -16.62 -41.66
CA LEU A 7 0.66 -17.08 -41.71
C LEU A 7 0.57 -18.57 -41.34
N SER A 8 -0.49 -18.90 -40.61
CA SER A 8 -0.89 -20.24 -40.21
C SER A 8 -2.25 -20.57 -40.82
N PRO A 9 -2.64 -21.86 -40.95
CA PRO A 9 -3.95 -22.24 -41.46
C PRO A 9 -5.14 -21.56 -40.73
N LYS A 10 -4.96 -21.20 -39.45
CA LYS A 10 -5.95 -20.49 -38.65
C LYS A 10 -6.22 -19.06 -39.13
N ASP A 11 -5.25 -18.42 -39.80
CA ASP A 11 -5.42 -17.06 -40.32
C ASP A 11 -6.32 -17.01 -41.57
N PHE A 12 -6.63 -18.17 -42.16
CA PHE A 12 -7.52 -18.32 -43.31
C PHE A 12 -8.89 -18.93 -42.93
N GLU A 13 -9.15 -19.14 -41.65
CA GLU A 13 -10.39 -19.74 -41.17
C GLU A 13 -11.59 -18.83 -41.52
N GLY A 14 -12.55 -19.37 -42.27
CA GLY A 14 -13.70 -18.62 -42.79
C GLY A 14 -13.48 -17.92 -44.15
N ILE A 15 -12.31 -18.07 -44.78
CA ILE A 15 -12.04 -17.57 -46.13
C ILE A 15 -12.33 -18.69 -47.14
N HIS A 16 -13.30 -18.47 -48.04
CA HIS A 16 -13.60 -19.40 -49.13
C HIS A 16 -12.61 -19.18 -50.28
N VAL A 17 -11.95 -20.25 -50.72
CA VAL A 17 -11.04 -20.24 -51.88
C VAL A 17 -11.67 -21.11 -52.96
N ASP A 18 -11.97 -20.52 -54.11
CA ASP A 18 -12.57 -21.21 -55.24
C ASP A 18 -11.50 -22.02 -56.01
N PRO A 19 -11.73 -23.31 -56.34
CA PRO A 19 -10.79 -24.13 -57.11
C PRO A 19 -10.45 -23.59 -58.51
N THR A 20 -11.31 -22.74 -59.10
CA THR A 20 -11.13 -22.14 -60.42
C THR A 20 -10.29 -20.87 -60.43
N TRP A 21 -9.92 -20.35 -59.25
CA TRP A 21 -9.10 -19.15 -59.12
C TRP A 21 -7.70 -19.32 -59.68
N SER A 22 -7.20 -18.25 -60.28
CA SER A 22 -5.82 -18.20 -60.74
C SER A 22 -4.87 -18.18 -59.55
N GLU A 23 -3.61 -18.54 -59.78
CA GLU A 23 -2.55 -18.42 -58.78
C GLU A 23 -2.39 -16.97 -58.29
N PHE A 24 -2.71 -15.99 -59.14
CA PHE A 24 -2.68 -14.58 -58.77
C PHE A 24 -3.79 -14.20 -57.78
N ASP A 25 -5.02 -14.69 -57.97
CA ASP A 25 -6.15 -14.43 -57.06
C ASP A 25 -5.88 -15.02 -55.66
N LYS A 26 -5.33 -16.24 -55.62
CA LYS A 26 -4.92 -16.89 -54.37
C LYS A 26 -3.82 -16.09 -53.66
N LEU A 27 -2.85 -15.54 -54.42
CA LEU A 27 -1.79 -14.71 -53.88
C LEU A 27 -2.34 -13.39 -53.29
N GLN A 28 -3.30 -12.75 -53.96
CA GLN A 28 -3.93 -11.53 -53.46
C GLN A 28 -4.61 -11.75 -52.11
N VAL A 29 -5.34 -12.85 -51.94
CA VAL A 29 -5.97 -13.20 -50.65
C VAL A 29 -4.92 -13.42 -49.56
N ALA A 30 -3.83 -14.13 -49.85
CA ALA A 30 -2.75 -14.32 -48.88
C ALA A 30 -2.12 -12.98 -48.45
N VAL A 31 -1.94 -12.03 -49.37
CA VAL A 31 -1.43 -10.69 -49.08
C VAL A 31 -2.42 -9.89 -48.22
N GLN A 32 -3.73 -9.97 -48.49
CA GLN A 32 -4.77 -9.33 -47.68
C GLN A 32 -4.82 -9.87 -46.25
N VAL A 33 -4.68 -11.20 -46.09
CA VAL A 33 -4.61 -11.84 -44.77
C VAL A 33 -3.33 -11.43 -44.02
N ALA A 34 -2.18 -11.42 -44.70
CA ALA A 34 -0.92 -10.96 -44.13
C ALA A 34 -1.00 -9.51 -43.65
N THR A 35 -1.50 -8.60 -44.48
CA THR A 35 -1.63 -7.18 -44.14
C THR A 35 -2.59 -6.98 -42.97
N SER A 36 -3.72 -7.68 -42.95
CA SER A 36 -4.67 -7.64 -41.82
C SER A 36 -4.03 -8.12 -40.51
N LYS A 37 -3.23 -9.20 -40.56
CA LYS A 37 -2.52 -9.73 -39.39
C LYS A 37 -1.46 -8.76 -38.87
N ILE A 38 -0.69 -8.13 -39.77
CA ILE A 38 0.29 -7.09 -39.42
C ILE A 38 -0.42 -5.92 -38.70
N MET A 39 -1.52 -5.40 -39.28
CA MET A 39 -2.26 -4.31 -38.68
C MET A 39 -2.85 -4.67 -37.31
N ALA A 40 -3.32 -5.91 -37.13
CA ALA A 40 -3.81 -6.40 -35.84
C ALA A 40 -2.71 -6.47 -34.78
N GLN A 41 -1.52 -6.97 -35.15
CA GLN A 41 -0.35 -7.03 -34.27
C GLN A 41 0.11 -5.63 -33.86
N GLU A 42 0.21 -4.68 -34.80
CA GLU A 42 0.55 -3.29 -34.48
C GLU A 42 -0.48 -2.64 -33.54
N LYS A 43 -1.76 -2.93 -33.73
CA LYS A 43 -2.84 -2.39 -32.87
C LYS A 43 -2.74 -2.93 -31.44
N GLU A 44 -2.47 -4.23 -31.27
CA GLU A 44 -2.21 -4.82 -29.95
C GLU A 44 -0.92 -4.27 -29.32
N GLU A 45 0.15 -4.09 -30.08
CA GLU A 45 1.40 -3.49 -29.56
C GLU A 45 1.19 -2.03 -29.12
N LYS A 46 0.50 -1.21 -29.92
CA LYS A 46 0.12 0.18 -29.56
C LYS A 46 -0.75 0.21 -28.30
N LYS A 47 -1.69 -0.73 -28.17
CA LYS A 47 -2.55 -0.90 -26.98
C LYS A 47 -1.73 -1.29 -25.75
N TYR A 48 -0.78 -2.20 -25.88
CA TYR A 48 0.14 -2.58 -24.81
C TYR A 48 1.01 -1.39 -24.35
N LYS A 49 1.66 -0.68 -25.29
CA LYS A 49 2.46 0.52 -25.00
C LYS A 49 1.65 1.60 -24.30
N ARG A 50 0.40 1.83 -24.70
CA ARG A 50 -0.51 2.80 -24.05
C ARG A 50 -0.85 2.39 -22.61
N LYS A 51 -1.12 1.10 -22.35
CA LYS A 51 -1.37 0.59 -20.99
C LYS A 51 -0.15 0.77 -20.09
N GLU A 52 1.05 0.47 -20.60
CA GLU A 52 2.30 0.63 -19.86
C GLU A 52 2.60 2.09 -19.53
N ALA A 53 2.45 2.99 -20.51
CA ALA A 53 2.62 4.44 -20.31
C ALA A 53 1.65 5.00 -19.26
N ASN A 54 0.39 4.58 -19.32
CA ASN A 54 -0.62 4.97 -18.32
C ASN A 54 -0.26 4.48 -16.92
N HIS A 55 0.15 3.22 -16.78
CA HIS A 55 0.59 2.65 -15.50
C HIS A 55 1.81 3.42 -14.94
N SER A 56 2.80 3.72 -15.78
CA SER A 56 3.97 4.51 -15.39
C SER A 56 3.59 5.91 -14.91
N ARG A 57 2.69 6.61 -15.63
CA ARG A 57 2.19 7.94 -15.25
C ARG A 57 1.46 7.92 -13.90
N MET A 58 0.62 6.91 -13.67
CA MET A 58 -0.10 6.72 -12.41
C MET A 58 0.86 6.50 -11.23
N MET A 59 1.91 5.70 -11.43
CA MET A 59 2.94 5.46 -10.41
C MET A 59 3.74 6.73 -10.08
N ARG A 60 4.12 7.53 -11.09
CA ARG A 60 4.81 8.82 -10.88
C ARG A 60 3.95 9.80 -10.09
N SER A 61 2.66 9.92 -10.41
CA SER A 61 1.71 10.77 -9.68
C SER A 61 1.56 10.35 -8.21
N SER A 62 1.40 9.04 -7.98
CA SER A 62 1.29 8.48 -6.62
C SER A 62 2.54 8.74 -5.77
N ASN A 63 3.73 8.57 -6.36
CA ASN A 63 4.99 8.88 -5.67
C ASN A 63 5.15 10.37 -5.37
N LYS A 64 4.72 11.26 -6.28
CA LYS A 64 4.73 12.71 -6.03
C LYS A 64 3.84 13.07 -4.84
N ARG A 65 2.63 12.51 -4.78
CA ARG A 65 1.71 12.70 -3.63
C ARG A 65 2.29 12.19 -2.32
N ARG A 66 2.87 10.98 -2.32
CA ARG A 66 3.56 10.42 -1.14
C ARG A 66 4.68 11.32 -0.65
N LYS A 67 5.52 11.85 -1.57
CA LYS A 67 6.63 12.75 -1.22
C LYS A 67 6.12 14.04 -0.58
N LEU A 68 5.03 14.61 -1.11
CA LEU A 68 4.42 15.81 -0.55
C LEU A 68 3.86 15.56 0.86
N VAL A 69 3.16 14.44 1.06
CA VAL A 69 2.62 14.06 2.38
C VAL A 69 3.73 13.82 3.40
N MET A 70 4.84 13.21 2.99
CA MET A 70 6.01 13.04 3.87
C MET A 70 6.66 14.39 4.24
N ALA A 71 6.71 15.34 3.31
CA ALA A 71 7.25 16.68 3.57
C ALA A 71 6.37 17.52 4.52
N THR A 72 5.09 17.19 4.65
CA THR A 72 4.15 17.88 5.55
C THR A 72 4.06 17.24 6.94
N LEU A 73 4.80 16.15 7.19
CA LEU A 73 4.80 15.53 8.50
C LEU A 73 5.53 16.44 9.51
N PRO A 74 5.03 16.54 10.75
CA PRO A 74 5.71 17.32 11.78
C PRO A 74 7.14 16.80 11.99
N MET A 75 8.08 17.74 11.97
CA MET A 75 9.51 17.54 12.22
C MET A 75 9.97 18.51 13.32
N PRO A 76 10.57 18.03 14.43
CA PRO A 76 10.75 16.61 14.77
C PRO A 76 9.41 15.87 14.98
N PRO A 77 9.37 14.54 14.84
CA PRO A 77 8.20 13.73 15.20
C PRO A 77 7.71 14.11 16.61
N PRO A 78 6.40 14.34 16.80
CA PRO A 78 5.85 14.59 18.13
C PRO A 78 6.24 13.47 19.10
N ASP A 79 6.54 13.86 20.33
CA ASP A 79 6.89 12.91 21.37
C ASP A 79 5.66 12.08 21.79
N LEU A 80 5.92 10.96 22.48
CA LEU A 80 4.88 10.06 22.94
C LEU A 80 3.91 10.79 23.90
N PRO A 81 2.57 10.67 23.73
CA PRO A 81 1.60 11.25 24.65
C PRO A 81 1.81 10.78 26.09
N GLU A 82 1.58 11.66 27.07
CA GLU A 82 1.81 11.37 28.50
C GLU A 82 1.02 10.16 28.99
N GLU A 83 -0.27 10.06 28.62
CA GLU A 83 -1.11 8.89 28.95
C GLU A 83 -0.49 7.56 28.50
N LEU A 84 0.08 7.55 27.29
CA LEU A 84 0.74 6.36 26.77
C LEU A 84 2.10 6.12 27.43
N LYS A 85 2.83 7.19 27.81
CA LYS A 85 4.09 7.08 28.57
C LYS A 85 3.83 6.46 29.93
N GLU A 86 2.78 6.89 30.62
CA GLU A 86 2.34 6.31 31.90
C GLU A 86 1.95 4.85 31.72
N ARG A 87 1.14 4.54 30.70
CA ARG A 87 0.77 3.16 30.41
C ARG A 87 1.96 2.26 30.11
N ILE A 88 2.97 2.77 29.41
CA ILE A 88 4.23 2.04 29.16
C ILE A 88 5.01 1.83 30.46
N LYS A 89 5.09 2.86 31.31
CA LYS A 89 5.74 2.75 32.62
C LYS A 89 5.06 1.71 33.50
N GLU A 90 3.73 1.63 33.49
CA GLU A 90 2.97 0.59 34.20
C GLU A 90 3.29 -0.82 33.68
N LEU A 91 3.41 -0.98 32.35
CA LEU A 91 3.60 -2.29 31.72
C LEU A 91 5.06 -2.78 31.74
N GLY A 92 6.04 -1.87 31.69
CA GLY A 92 7.46 -2.22 31.53
C GLY A 92 8.40 -1.66 32.61
N GLY A 93 7.92 -0.76 33.47
CA GLY A 93 8.74 -0.07 34.47
C GLY A 93 9.60 1.06 33.90
N SER A 94 10.31 1.76 34.80
CA SER A 94 11.05 3.01 34.54
C SER A 94 12.24 2.88 33.56
N GLY A 95 12.68 1.64 33.26
CA GLY A 95 13.83 1.34 32.39
C GLY A 95 13.45 0.77 31.02
N THR A 96 12.19 0.92 30.60
CA THR A 96 11.70 0.39 29.33
C THR A 96 12.40 1.05 28.14
N GLN A 97 13.01 0.25 27.26
CA GLN A 97 13.50 0.74 25.98
C GLN A 97 12.31 1.08 25.09
N VAL A 98 12.18 2.36 24.72
CA VAL A 98 11.13 2.90 23.87
C VAL A 98 11.76 3.49 22.61
N GLU A 99 11.31 3.03 21.44
CA GLU A 99 11.84 3.53 20.17
C GLU A 99 10.73 3.77 19.16
N LEU A 100 10.83 4.89 18.44
CA LEU A 100 9.93 5.18 17.32
C LEU A 100 10.31 4.30 16.12
N VAL A 101 9.39 3.46 15.70
CA VAL A 101 9.57 2.56 14.54
C VAL A 101 9.35 3.33 13.25
N ILE A 102 8.22 4.03 13.15
CA ILE A 102 7.81 4.76 11.95
C ILE A 102 6.79 5.85 12.29
N GLN A 103 6.87 6.97 11.58
CA GLN A 103 5.79 7.96 11.49
C GLN A 103 5.30 8.01 10.04
N LYS A 104 4.00 7.83 9.81
CA LYS A 104 3.42 7.92 8.47
C LYS A 104 1.97 8.34 8.46
N ALA A 105 1.56 8.98 7.37
CA ALA A 105 0.16 9.14 7.04
C ALA A 105 -0.46 7.80 6.63
N LEU A 106 -1.71 7.57 7.03
CA LEU A 106 -2.50 6.42 6.60
C LEU A 106 -2.94 6.60 5.15
N TYR A 107 -2.72 5.55 4.35
CA TYR A 107 -3.17 5.48 2.98
C TYR A 107 -4.38 4.56 2.86
N ASP A 108 -5.12 4.69 1.75
CA ASP A 108 -6.25 3.82 1.43
C ASP A 108 -5.90 2.32 1.44
N SER A 109 -4.64 1.96 1.15
CA SER A 109 -4.18 0.57 1.31
C SER A 109 -4.15 0.07 2.75
N ASP A 110 -3.96 0.97 3.72
CA ASP A 110 -3.93 0.65 5.14
C ASP A 110 -5.35 0.62 5.76
N LEU A 111 -6.33 1.30 5.14
CA LEU A 111 -7.69 1.43 5.68
C LEU A 111 -8.70 0.49 5.02
N ARG A 112 -8.36 -0.08 3.87
CA ARG A 112 -9.26 -1.00 3.14
C ARG A 112 -9.58 -2.24 3.98
N PRO A 113 -10.88 -2.54 4.24
CA PRO A 113 -11.27 -3.66 5.09
C PRO A 113 -10.69 -5.00 4.63
N ASN A 114 -10.66 -5.25 3.32
CA ASN A 114 -10.14 -6.50 2.74
C ASN A 114 -8.63 -6.67 2.94
N ASN A 115 -7.87 -5.58 3.14
CA ASN A 115 -6.43 -5.66 3.35
C ASN A 115 -6.06 -5.96 4.80
N ASN A 116 -6.87 -5.47 5.76
CA ASN A 116 -6.71 -5.64 7.22
C ASN A 116 -5.26 -5.53 7.70
N ARG A 117 -4.54 -4.48 7.26
CA ARG A 117 -3.12 -4.33 7.56
C ARG A 117 -2.66 -2.88 7.63
N LEU A 118 -1.71 -2.62 8.52
CA LEU A 118 -0.85 -1.43 8.45
C LEU A 118 0.48 -1.80 7.83
N SER A 119 0.86 -1.11 6.75
CA SER A 119 2.19 -1.28 6.13
C SER A 119 3.24 -0.35 6.73
N MET A 120 4.41 -0.91 7.02
CA MET A 120 5.62 -0.22 7.51
C MET A 120 6.80 -0.55 6.58
N PRO A 121 6.95 0.18 5.45
CA PRO A 121 8.00 -0.10 4.47
C PRO A 121 9.39 0.07 5.08
N PHE A 122 10.34 -0.82 4.75
CA PHE A 122 11.69 -0.81 5.35
C PHE A 122 12.45 0.51 5.16
N LYS A 123 12.12 1.25 4.10
CA LYS A 123 12.72 2.56 3.80
C LYS A 123 12.22 3.68 4.71
N GLN A 124 11.12 3.48 5.41
CA GLN A 124 10.49 4.46 6.32
C GLN A 124 10.70 4.09 7.79
N ILE A 125 11.33 2.94 8.07
CA ILE A 125 11.71 2.57 9.44
C ILE A 125 12.83 3.51 9.89
N ILE A 126 12.60 4.19 11.01
CA ILE A 126 13.50 5.22 11.55
C ILE A 126 14.72 4.55 12.19
N ASN A 127 14.50 3.67 13.18
CA ASN A 127 15.57 2.87 13.76
C ASN A 127 15.51 1.42 13.25
N LYS A 128 16.31 1.12 12.21
CA LYS A 128 16.32 -0.23 11.62
C LYS A 128 16.88 -1.28 12.58
N GLN A 129 17.83 -0.90 13.44
CA GLN A 129 18.54 -1.84 14.32
C GLN A 129 17.90 -1.98 15.69
N GLY A 130 17.29 -0.92 16.23
CA GLY A 130 16.89 -0.91 17.64
C GLY A 130 15.52 -1.51 17.95
N PHE A 131 14.55 -1.48 17.03
CA PHE A 131 13.20 -1.94 17.37
C PHE A 131 13.06 -3.47 17.41
N LEU A 132 13.89 -4.21 16.66
CA LEU A 132 13.92 -5.68 16.63
C LEU A 132 15.29 -6.22 17.02
N ARG A 133 15.29 -7.23 17.89
CA ARG A 133 16.46 -8.08 18.15
C ARG A 133 16.82 -8.89 16.90
N GLU A 134 18.04 -9.39 16.88
CA GLU A 134 18.56 -10.12 15.73
C GLU A 134 17.74 -11.38 15.41
N GLU A 135 17.39 -12.15 16.45
CA GLU A 135 16.58 -13.38 16.27
C GLU A 135 15.15 -13.07 15.80
N GLU A 136 14.51 -12.03 16.36
CA GLU A 136 13.19 -11.56 15.92
C GLU A 136 13.19 -11.16 14.44
N ARG A 137 14.26 -10.48 14.01
CA ARG A 137 14.48 -10.09 12.62
C ARG A 137 14.70 -11.29 11.71
N LYS A 138 15.51 -12.26 12.13
CA LYS A 138 15.75 -13.51 11.39
C LYS A 138 14.46 -14.30 11.21
N ASP A 139 13.64 -14.39 12.25
CA ASP A 139 12.36 -15.09 12.19
C ASP A 139 11.38 -14.41 11.24
N LEU A 140 11.26 -13.09 11.31
CA LEU A 140 10.44 -12.32 10.36
C LEU A 140 10.96 -12.47 8.92
N ALA A 141 12.27 -12.45 8.70
CA ALA A 141 12.87 -12.66 7.38
C ALA A 141 12.60 -14.07 6.83
N LYS A 142 12.48 -15.08 7.70
CA LYS A 142 12.02 -16.44 7.37
C LYS A 142 10.51 -16.55 7.20
N ARG A 143 9.79 -15.41 7.13
CA ARG A 143 8.33 -15.29 7.00
C ARG A 143 7.55 -15.89 8.17
N LYS A 144 8.20 -16.07 9.33
CA LYS A 144 7.47 -16.44 10.54
C LYS A 144 6.66 -15.26 11.02
N ALA A 145 5.43 -15.54 11.45
CA ALA A 145 4.58 -14.56 12.08
C ALA A 145 4.96 -14.42 13.55
N MET A 146 4.94 -13.21 14.07
CA MET A 146 5.15 -12.92 15.48
C MET A 146 3.87 -12.33 16.05
N ILE A 147 3.39 -12.86 17.16
CA ILE A 147 2.30 -12.27 17.92
C ILE A 147 2.93 -11.40 18.99
N VAL A 148 2.59 -10.11 19.00
CA VAL A 148 3.12 -9.13 19.94
C VAL A 148 1.97 -8.42 20.65
N PRO A 149 2.12 -8.09 21.95
CA PRO A 149 1.25 -7.14 22.60
C PRO A 149 1.24 -5.82 21.82
N PHE A 150 0.06 -5.23 21.70
CA PHE A 150 -0.18 -4.01 20.95
C PHE A 150 -1.10 -3.08 21.71
N ILE A 151 -0.58 -1.91 22.05
CA ILE A 151 -1.32 -0.85 22.73
C ILE A 151 -1.88 0.09 21.67
N GLU A 152 -3.20 0.13 21.55
CA GLU A 152 -3.87 1.05 20.63
C GLU A 152 -3.99 2.46 21.24
N PRO A 153 -4.36 3.50 20.45
CA PRO A 153 -4.41 4.87 20.94
C PRO A 153 -5.32 5.11 22.15
N SER A 154 -6.35 4.27 22.35
CA SER A 154 -7.22 4.29 23.53
C SER A 154 -6.56 3.80 24.83
N GLY A 155 -5.32 3.30 24.76
CA GLY A 155 -4.61 2.66 25.88
C GLY A 155 -4.96 1.17 26.07
N LYS A 156 -5.96 0.65 25.34
CA LYS A 156 -6.29 -0.79 25.36
C LYS A 156 -5.12 -1.60 24.78
N CYS A 157 -4.79 -2.69 25.47
CA CYS A 157 -3.77 -3.64 25.03
C CYS A 157 -4.44 -4.92 24.53
N ASP A 158 -4.07 -5.35 23.32
CA ASP A 158 -4.53 -6.58 22.68
C ASP A 158 -3.37 -7.19 21.85
N GLU A 159 -3.57 -8.34 21.24
CA GLU A 159 -2.56 -8.98 20.40
C GLU A 159 -2.59 -8.45 18.96
N MET A 160 -1.41 -8.24 18.38
CA MET A 160 -1.24 -7.90 16.96
C MET A 160 -0.25 -8.86 16.32
N THR A 161 -0.52 -9.27 15.09
CA THR A 161 0.42 -10.10 14.34
C THR A 161 1.35 -9.22 13.52
N LEU A 162 2.66 -9.30 13.78
CA LEU A 162 3.72 -8.69 12.99
C LEU A 162 4.26 -9.72 11.97
N LYS A 163 4.34 -9.32 10.70
CA LYS A 163 4.96 -10.13 9.62
C LYS A 163 5.90 -9.27 8.77
N GLN A 164 6.84 -9.91 8.08
CA GLN A 164 7.58 -9.30 6.98
C GLN A 164 7.06 -9.83 5.64
N TRP A 165 6.81 -8.93 4.70
CA TRP A 165 6.45 -9.24 3.33
C TRP A 165 7.50 -8.73 2.37
N ASP A 166 7.94 -9.62 1.47
CA ASP A 166 8.91 -9.33 0.43
C ASP A 166 8.21 -9.31 -0.93
N MET A 167 8.34 -8.19 -1.65
CA MET A 167 7.78 -8.01 -2.98
C MET A 167 8.91 -7.94 -4.01
N PRO A 168 9.20 -9.04 -4.72
CA PRO A 168 10.14 -9.03 -5.84
C PRO A 168 9.65 -8.06 -6.92
N LYS A 169 10.56 -7.24 -7.44
CA LYS A 169 10.28 -6.36 -8.58
C LYS A 169 10.87 -6.94 -9.84
N LYS A 170 10.26 -6.58 -10.98
CA LYS A 170 10.77 -6.90 -12.32
C LYS A 170 12.22 -6.46 -12.55
N THR A 171 12.69 -5.47 -11.80
CA THR A 171 14.09 -4.98 -11.84
C THR A 171 15.08 -5.88 -11.10
N GLY A 172 14.68 -7.08 -10.65
CA GLY A 172 15.49 -7.97 -9.81
C GLY A 172 15.67 -7.52 -8.35
N LYS A 173 15.14 -6.35 -7.97
CA LYS A 173 15.23 -5.82 -6.60
C LYS A 173 14.02 -6.25 -5.78
N THR A 174 14.21 -6.60 -4.52
CA THR A 174 13.11 -6.89 -3.58
C THR A 174 12.78 -5.65 -2.75
N SER A 175 11.49 -5.36 -2.59
CA SER A 175 11.01 -4.36 -1.64
C SER A 175 10.36 -5.06 -0.46
N SER A 176 10.94 -4.87 0.72
CA SER A 176 10.45 -5.47 1.95
C SER A 176 9.65 -4.46 2.78
N THR A 177 8.62 -4.96 3.46
CA THR A 177 7.79 -4.18 4.38
C THR A 177 7.47 -5.03 5.60
N TYR A 178 7.48 -4.43 6.77
CA TYR A 178 6.78 -5.01 7.91
C TYR A 178 5.30 -4.70 7.79
N VAL A 179 4.45 -5.58 8.30
CA VAL A 179 3.00 -5.39 8.33
C VAL A 179 2.45 -5.80 9.69
N LEU A 180 1.57 -4.96 10.24
CA LEU A 180 0.70 -5.34 11.35
C LEU A 180 -0.61 -5.85 10.76
N VAL A 181 -1.04 -7.05 11.15
CA VAL A 181 -2.20 -7.75 10.58
C VAL A 181 -3.07 -8.40 11.66
N THR A 182 -4.15 -9.05 11.25
CA THR A 182 -5.13 -9.76 12.08
C THR A 182 -6.14 -8.81 12.76
N HIS A 183 -5.67 -7.91 13.62
CA HIS A 183 -6.55 -7.03 14.42
C HIS A 183 -6.55 -5.57 13.98
N TRP A 184 -5.85 -5.23 12.90
CA TRP A 184 -5.70 -3.85 12.45
C TRP A 184 -7.03 -3.14 12.15
N ASN A 185 -7.98 -3.79 11.47
CA ASN A 185 -9.29 -3.20 11.19
C ASN A 185 -10.07 -2.86 12.47
N LYS A 186 -9.94 -3.68 13.52
CA LYS A 186 -10.57 -3.38 14.82
C LYS A 186 -9.98 -2.10 15.42
N VAL A 187 -8.66 -1.96 15.36
CA VAL A 187 -7.95 -0.75 15.80
C VAL A 187 -8.39 0.47 14.98
N VAL A 188 -8.51 0.35 13.66
CA VAL A 188 -8.99 1.43 12.79
C VAL A 188 -10.40 1.89 13.19
N GLN A 189 -11.32 0.96 13.41
CA GLN A 189 -12.70 1.27 13.78
C GLN A 189 -12.80 1.87 15.19
N ALA A 190 -12.17 1.23 16.18
CA ALA A 190 -12.21 1.66 17.58
C ALA A 190 -11.64 3.08 17.77
N ASN A 191 -10.60 3.43 17.01
CA ASN A 191 -9.91 4.72 17.13
C ASN A 191 -10.29 5.72 16.03
N ARG A 192 -11.32 5.40 15.22
CA ARG A 192 -11.84 6.25 14.12
C ARG A 192 -10.72 6.75 13.20
N LEU A 193 -9.80 5.86 12.79
CA LEU A 193 -8.64 6.24 11.97
C LEU A 193 -9.06 6.54 10.53
N GLY A 194 -8.67 7.70 10.03
CA GLY A 194 -9.05 8.22 8.72
C GLY A 194 -7.91 8.31 7.71
N LEU A 195 -8.28 8.55 6.44
CA LEU A 195 -7.31 8.81 5.38
C LEU A 195 -6.49 10.06 5.70
N LYS A 196 -5.17 9.97 5.55
CA LYS A 196 -4.19 11.01 5.87
C LYS A 196 -4.01 11.32 7.37
N ASP A 197 -4.69 10.64 8.28
CA ASP A 197 -4.30 10.68 9.69
C ASP A 197 -2.84 10.25 9.79
N VAL A 198 -2.04 11.01 10.55
CA VAL A 198 -0.65 10.70 10.79
C VAL A 198 -0.58 9.84 12.05
N VAL A 199 -0.04 8.64 11.90
CA VAL A 199 0.19 7.73 13.01
C VAL A 199 1.67 7.48 13.20
N GLN A 200 2.02 7.13 14.42
CA GLN A 200 3.32 6.63 14.81
C GLN A 200 3.17 5.22 15.37
N VAL A 201 4.12 4.34 15.01
CA VAL A 201 4.27 3.04 15.67
C VAL A 201 5.54 3.10 16.51
N TRP A 202 5.41 2.69 17.77
CA TRP A 202 6.48 2.64 18.75
C TRP A 202 6.75 1.20 19.15
N SER A 203 8.00 0.88 19.46
CA SER A 203 8.40 -0.40 20.04
C SER A 203 8.85 -0.21 21.47
N LEU A 204 8.50 -1.19 22.29
CA LEU A 204 8.66 -1.20 23.73
C LEU A 204 9.25 -2.56 24.13
N ARG A 205 10.06 -2.59 25.18
CA ARG A 205 10.59 -3.82 25.77
C ARG A 205 10.01 -4.02 27.15
N VAL A 206 8.97 -4.85 27.26
CA VAL A 206 8.17 -5.03 28.48
C VAL A 206 8.56 -6.28 29.25
N GLY A 207 8.48 -6.19 30.58
CA GLY A 207 8.76 -7.30 31.51
C GLY A 207 10.23 -7.71 31.60
N PRO A 208 10.54 -8.69 32.48
CA PRO A 208 11.91 -9.14 32.74
C PRO A 208 12.57 -9.77 31.50
N GLU A 209 11.80 -10.48 30.68
CA GLU A 209 12.27 -11.08 29.42
C GLU A 209 12.44 -10.05 28.29
N LYS A 210 12.06 -8.78 28.53
CA LYS A 210 12.14 -7.67 27.56
C LYS A 210 11.46 -8.05 26.24
N LYS A 211 10.22 -8.56 26.34
CA LYS A 211 9.43 -8.96 25.16
C LYS A 211 9.06 -7.72 24.35
N LEU A 212 9.03 -7.88 23.03
CA LEU A 212 8.59 -6.82 22.14
C LEU A 212 7.11 -6.54 22.36
N CYS A 213 6.78 -5.28 22.64
CA CYS A 213 5.43 -4.74 22.61
C CYS A 213 5.42 -3.57 21.64
N LEU A 214 4.32 -3.38 20.92
CA LEU A 214 4.15 -2.27 19.99
C LEU A 214 3.06 -1.33 20.50
N ALA A 215 3.14 -0.05 20.16
CA ALA A 215 2.10 0.91 20.47
C ALA A 215 1.81 1.83 19.28
N LEU A 216 0.56 2.25 19.16
CA LEU A 216 0.10 3.17 18.12
C LEU A 216 -0.29 4.50 18.74
N VAL A 217 0.27 5.58 18.19
CA VAL A 217 -0.08 6.96 18.53
C VAL A 217 -0.67 7.63 17.31
N VAL A 218 -1.73 8.41 17.50
CA VAL A 218 -2.24 9.32 16.46
C VAL A 218 -1.58 10.67 16.66
N ALA A 219 -0.59 10.98 15.82
CA ALA A 219 0.20 12.20 15.92
C ALA A 219 -0.53 13.43 15.35
N SER A 220 -1.36 13.25 14.33
CA SER A 220 -2.29 14.28 13.88
C SER A 220 -3.48 13.69 13.13
N ARG A 221 -4.63 14.34 13.30
CA ARG A 221 -5.83 14.03 12.51
C ARG A 221 -5.82 14.85 11.23
N SER A 222 -6.20 14.24 10.12
CA SER A 222 -6.49 15.01 8.92
C SER A 222 -7.70 15.88 9.24
N ARG A 223 -7.56 17.21 9.18
CA ARG A 223 -8.70 18.12 9.29
C ARG A 223 -9.73 17.69 8.26
N GLY A 224 -10.89 17.23 8.73
CA GLY A 224 -12.03 17.01 7.88
C GLY A 224 -12.39 18.36 7.24
N ASN A 225 -12.77 18.33 5.97
CA ASN A 225 -13.51 19.44 5.38
C ASN A 225 -14.87 19.47 6.09
N GLU A 226 -14.94 20.06 7.27
CA GLU A 226 -16.19 20.45 7.91
C GLU A 226 -16.75 21.59 7.07
N GLY A 227 -17.52 21.22 6.04
CA GLY A 227 -18.41 22.13 5.35
C GLY A 227 -19.44 22.61 6.36
N GLY A 228 -19.13 23.73 7.01
CA GLY A 228 -20.06 24.47 7.84
C GLY A 228 -21.30 24.80 7.01
N ARG A 229 -22.42 24.23 7.44
CA ARG A 229 -23.75 24.82 7.25
C ARG A 229 -23.67 26.21 7.88
N ASP A 230 -23.69 27.25 7.06
CA ASP A 230 -24.02 28.58 7.56
C ASP A 230 -25.53 28.76 7.46
N GLY A 231 -26.11 29.14 8.58
CA GLY A 231 -27.54 29.18 8.83
C GLY A 231 -28.17 30.45 8.26
N GLY A 232 -29.22 30.27 7.46
CA GLY A 232 -30.17 31.33 7.15
C GLY A 232 -31.30 31.32 8.17
N GLU A 233 -31.08 31.90 9.35
CA GLU A 233 -32.14 32.16 10.33
C GLU A 233 -32.58 33.62 10.18
N GLY A 234 -33.52 33.86 9.26
CA GLY A 234 -34.16 35.15 9.03
C GLY A 234 -35.33 35.36 9.99
N CYS A 235 -35.05 35.93 11.17
CA CYS A 235 -36.05 36.50 12.06
C CYS A 235 -36.77 37.68 11.36
N SER A 236 -38.04 37.50 10.98
CA SER A 236 -38.94 38.61 10.65
C SER A 236 -39.70 39.02 11.91
N GLY A 237 -39.15 40.01 12.61
CA GLY A 237 -39.83 40.73 13.68
C GLY A 237 -40.66 41.87 13.10
N SER A 238 -41.97 41.71 13.08
CA SER A 238 -42.94 42.78 12.90
C SER A 238 -42.80 43.83 14.00
N LYS A 239 -42.84 45.11 13.65
CA LYS A 239 -43.29 46.17 14.56
C LYS A 239 -43.77 47.41 13.78
N CYS A 240 -45.00 47.79 14.12
CA CYS A 240 -45.65 49.09 14.03
C CYS A 240 -46.02 49.63 12.65
#